data_AF-A0A0M8Z542-F1
#
_entry.id   AF-A0A0M8Z542-F1
#
_cell.length_a   1.000
_cell.length_b   1.000
_cell.length_c   1.000
_cell.angle_alpha   90.00
_cell.angle_beta   90.00
_cell.angle_gamma   90.00
#
_symmetry.space_group_name_H-M   'P 1'
#
loop_
_entity.id
_entity.type
_entity.pdbx_description
1 polymer ?
#
loop_
_entity_poly.entity_id
_entity_poly.type
_entity_poly.pdbx_seq_one_letter_code
_entity_poly.pdbx_strand_id
1 'polypeptide(L)'
;FAQTQALAFGKTPDEVRAEGVPEELVPHKTFRGDHPTTTILAAELTPSVLGQLVALYEHKVFVQGAIWNIDSFDQWGVELGKVLAK
;
A
#
# COMPACT_ATOMS: atom_id res chain seq x y z
N PHE A 1 3.67 13.93 -1.93
CA PHE A 1 2.44 14.34 -2.62
C PHE A 1 2.42 13.94 -4.11
N ALA A 2 3.46 14.22 -4.89
CA ALA A 2 3.47 13.88 -6.33
C ALA A 2 3.28 12.37 -6.64
N GLN A 3 3.84 11.47 -5.82
CA GLN A 3 3.69 10.02 -6.05
C GLN A 3 2.25 9.52 -5.87
N THR A 4 1.53 9.98 -4.85
CA THR A 4 0.14 9.57 -4.66
C THR A 4 -0.78 10.12 -5.76
N GLN A 5 -0.47 11.30 -6.29
CA GLN A 5 -1.15 11.83 -7.48
C GLN A 5 -0.84 11.01 -8.73
N ALA A 6 0.42 10.64 -8.96
CA ALA A 6 0.82 9.82 -10.11
C ALA A 6 0.14 8.44 -10.08
N LEU A 7 0.06 7.80 -8.91
CA LEU A 7 -0.65 6.54 -8.73
C LEU A 7 -2.16 6.68 -8.95
N ALA A 8 -2.77 7.76 -8.47
CA ALA A 8 -4.21 7.98 -8.63
C ALA A 8 -4.59 8.29 -10.09
N PHE A 9 -3.90 9.21 -10.75
CA PHE A 9 -4.33 9.76 -12.04
C PHE A 9 -3.59 9.17 -13.23
N GLY A 10 -2.40 8.62 -13.02
CA GLY A 10 -1.60 8.09 -14.12
C GLY A 10 -1.26 9.15 -15.17
N LYS A 11 -1.22 8.71 -16.42
CA LYS A 11 -0.92 9.48 -17.61
C LYS A 11 -1.40 8.72 -18.84
N THR A 12 -2.35 9.29 -19.56
CA THR A 12 -3.01 8.69 -20.73
C THR A 12 -2.09 8.67 -21.96
N PRO A 13 -2.37 7.79 -22.96
CA PRO A 13 -1.63 7.78 -24.21
C PRO A 13 -1.63 9.13 -24.95
N ASP A 14 -2.74 9.88 -24.90
CA ASP A 14 -2.86 11.17 -25.57
C ASP A 14 -2.00 12.25 -24.91
N GLU A 15 -1.90 12.25 -23.58
CA GLU A 15 -0.97 13.11 -22.85
C GLU A 15 0.49 12.76 -23.16
N VAL A 16 0.81 11.46 -23.29
CA VAL A 16 2.15 11.00 -23.69
C VAL A 16 2.49 11.44 -25.12
N ARG A 17 1.53 11.36 -26.06
CA ARG A 17 1.71 11.86 -27.44
C ARG A 17 1.88 13.38 -27.48
N ALA A 18 1.13 14.12 -26.67
CA ALA A 18 1.23 15.58 -26.60
C ALA A 18 2.61 16.06 -26.14
N GLU A 19 3.37 15.22 -25.44
CA GLU A 19 4.77 15.49 -25.04
C GLU A 19 5.80 15.19 -26.14
N GLY A 20 5.36 14.79 -27.34
CA GLY A 20 6.25 14.49 -28.46
C GLY A 20 6.98 13.16 -28.34
N VAL A 21 6.45 12.21 -27.56
CA VAL A 21 6.99 10.86 -27.46
C VAL A 21 6.75 10.11 -28.78
N PRO A 22 7.77 9.44 -29.35
CA PRO A 22 7.60 8.58 -30.53
C PRO A 22 6.51 7.53 -30.30
N GLU A 23 5.67 7.26 -31.30
CA GLU A 23 4.48 6.41 -31.15
C GLU A 23 4.84 5.00 -30.64
N GLU A 24 6.00 4.45 -31.04
CA GLU A 24 6.49 3.16 -30.57
C GLU A 24 6.80 3.13 -29.06
N LEU A 25 7.02 4.29 -28.43
CA LEU A 25 7.30 4.42 -27.00
C LEU A 25 6.06 4.79 -26.17
N VAL A 26 4.95 5.16 -26.80
CA VAL A 26 3.72 5.59 -26.10
C VAL A 26 3.19 4.52 -25.13
N PRO A 27 3.10 3.22 -25.51
CA PRO A 27 2.63 2.18 -24.59
C PRO A 27 3.54 2.02 -23.35
N HIS A 28 4.84 2.23 -23.52
CA HIS A 28 5.83 2.07 -22.45
C HIS A 28 5.86 3.26 -21.47
N LYS A 29 5.27 4.39 -21.83
CA LYS A 29 5.23 5.62 -21.02
C LYS A 29 3.82 6.00 -20.57
N THR A 30 2.82 5.20 -20.92
CA THR A 30 1.44 5.34 -20.43
C THR A 30 1.35 4.77 -19.02
N PHE A 31 0.75 5.52 -18.11
CA PHE A 31 0.47 5.07 -16.75
C PHE A 31 -1.04 5.00 -16.57
N ARG A 32 -1.59 3.84 -16.23
CA ARG A 32 -3.05 3.66 -16.15
C ARG A 32 -3.70 4.51 -15.05
N GLY A 33 -2.97 4.80 -13.98
CA GLY A 33 -3.57 5.38 -12.77
C GLY A 33 -4.53 4.39 -12.11
N ASP A 34 -5.49 4.90 -11.35
CA ASP A 34 -6.46 4.10 -10.59
C ASP A 34 -5.79 3.14 -9.59
N HIS A 35 -4.66 3.58 -9.02
CA HIS A 35 -3.99 2.88 -7.94
C HIS A 35 -4.30 3.58 -6.61
N PRO A 36 -5.13 2.97 -5.74
CA PRO A 36 -5.54 3.61 -4.50
C PRO A 36 -4.37 3.73 -3.52
N THR A 37 -4.30 4.86 -2.81
CA THR A 37 -3.29 5.10 -1.78
C THR A 37 -3.92 5.74 -0.54
N THR A 38 -3.29 5.58 0.61
CA THR A 38 -3.60 6.31 1.84
C THR A 38 -2.36 7.06 2.26
N THR A 39 -2.47 8.39 2.44
CA THR A 39 -1.37 9.21 2.98
C THR A 39 -1.67 9.55 4.43
N ILE A 40 -0.76 9.19 5.33
CA ILE A 40 -0.81 9.58 6.74
C ILE A 40 0.28 10.63 6.95
N LEU A 41 -0.13 11.83 7.35
CA LEU A 41 0.78 12.95 7.58
C LEU A 41 0.77 13.34 9.05
N ALA A 42 1.94 13.31 9.68
CA ALA A 42 2.18 13.85 11.02
C ALA A 42 3.16 15.02 10.93
N ALA A 43 3.11 15.95 11.90
CA ALA A 43 3.99 17.12 11.91
C ALA A 43 5.46 16.73 12.15
N GLU A 44 5.72 15.79 13.06
CA GLU A 44 7.04 15.28 13.40
C GLU A 44 6.92 13.85 13.94
N LEU A 45 7.94 13.02 13.74
CA LEU A 45 8.05 11.71 14.36
C LEU A 45 8.53 11.84 15.81
N THR A 46 7.60 12.03 16.73
CA THR A 46 7.86 11.99 18.18
C THR A 46 7.57 10.60 18.75
N PRO A 47 8.04 10.25 19.97
CA PRO A 47 7.69 8.99 20.60
C PRO A 47 6.17 8.74 20.71
N SER A 48 5.39 9.81 20.95
CA SER A 48 3.93 9.72 20.98
C SER A 48 3.36 9.40 19.60
N VAL A 49 3.82 10.08 18.54
CA VAL A 49 3.37 9.82 17.16
C VAL A 49 3.75 8.41 16.71
N LEU A 50 4.94 7.92 17.09
CA LEU A 50 5.32 6.54 16.83
C LEU A 50 4.36 5.56 17.51
N GLY A 51 4.01 5.78 18.78
CA GLY A 51 3.00 4.96 19.48
C GLY A 51 1.63 4.97 18.80
N GLN A 52 1.20 6.13 18.30
CA GLN A 52 -0.04 6.26 17.53
C GLN A 52 0.00 5.46 16.21
N LEU A 53 1.14 5.46 15.51
CA LEU A 53 1.31 4.67 14.28
C LEU A 53 1.27 3.17 14.56
N VAL A 54 1.89 2.69 15.65
CA VAL A 54 1.80 1.27 16.05
C VAL A 54 0.35 0.91 16.35
N ALA A 55 -0.31 1.67 17.23
CA ALA A 55 -1.69 1.42 17.61
C ALA A 55 -2.66 1.47 16.42
N LEU A 56 -2.44 2.39 15.47
CA LEU A 56 -3.21 2.46 14.23
C LEU A 56 -3.16 1.15 13.44
N TYR A 57 -1.97 0.56 13.29
CA TYR A 57 -1.80 -0.68 12.52
C TYR A 57 -2.27 -1.91 13.30
N GLU A 58 -2.09 -1.96 14.62
CA GLU A 58 -2.67 -3.00 15.48
C GLU A 58 -4.20 -3.05 15.33
N HIS A 59 -4.87 -1.90 15.46
CA HIS A 59 -6.32 -1.82 15.35
C HIS A 59 -6.81 -2.03 13.91
N LYS A 60 -6.04 -1.60 12.89
CA LYS A 60 -6.36 -1.91 11.49
C LYS A 60 -6.42 -3.43 11.26
N VAL A 61 -5.42 -4.17 11.72
CA VAL A 61 -5.37 -5.63 11.56
C VAL A 61 -6.49 -6.29 12.35
N PHE A 62 -6.71 -5.88 13.61
CA PHE A 62 -7.81 -6.38 14.43
C PHE A 62 -9.18 -6.19 13.76
N VAL A 63 -9.47 -4.99 13.25
CA VAL A 63 -10.74 -4.71 12.57
C VAL A 63 -10.91 -5.55 11.31
N GLN A 64 -9.85 -5.78 10.54
CA GLN A 64 -9.90 -6.67 9.38
C GLN A 64 -10.26 -8.11 9.77
N GLY A 65 -9.64 -8.63 10.84
CA GLY A 65 -9.97 -9.95 11.36
C GLY A 65 -11.41 -10.06 11.86
N ALA A 66 -11.91 -9.03 12.55
CA ALA A 66 -13.30 -8.96 12.98
C ALA A 66 -14.29 -8.94 11.79
N ILE A 67 -13.98 -8.20 10.72
CA ILE A 67 -14.78 -8.18 9.48
C ILE A 67 -14.83 -9.57 8.83
N TRP A 68 -13.70 -10.27 8.78
CA TRP A 68 -13.62 -11.62 8.21
C TRP A 68 -14.05 -12.74 9.16
N ASN A 69 -14.38 -12.41 10.40
CA ASN A 69 -14.75 -13.37 11.45
C ASN A 69 -13.70 -14.48 11.65
N ILE A 70 -12.43 -14.06 11.79
CA ILE A 70 -11.29 -14.94 12.06
C ILE A 70 -10.61 -14.57 13.38
N ASP A 71 -9.92 -15.54 13.99
CA ASP A 71 -9.06 -15.26 15.15
C ASP A 71 -7.78 -14.56 14.69
N SER A 72 -7.58 -13.30 15.10
CA SER A 72 -6.39 -12.51 14.76
C SER A 72 -5.24 -12.69 15.75
N PHE A 73 -5.43 -13.52 16.76
CA PHE A 73 -4.50 -13.67 17.88
C PHE A 73 -3.92 -15.08 17.99
N ASP A 74 -4.25 -15.98 17.05
CA ASP A 74 -3.62 -17.29 16.94
C ASP A 74 -2.47 -17.31 15.91
N GLN A 75 -1.64 -18.36 15.97
CA GLN A 75 -0.58 -18.60 14.99
C GLN A 75 -0.29 -20.09 14.78
N TRP A 76 -1.31 -20.95 14.71
CA TRP A 76 -1.12 -22.42 14.67
C TRP A 76 -0.26 -22.92 13.51
N GLY A 77 -0.24 -22.20 12.38
CA GLY A 77 0.53 -22.57 11.19
C GLY A 77 2.04 -22.68 11.38
N VAL A 78 2.59 -22.18 12.49
CA VAL A 78 4.05 -22.23 12.76
C VAL A 78 4.50 -23.56 13.38
N GLU A 79 3.59 -24.35 13.94
CA GLU A 79 3.96 -25.47 14.81
C GLU A 79 4.59 -26.64 14.04
N LEU A 80 4.08 -26.98 12.86
CA LEU A 80 4.62 -28.10 12.06
C LEU A 80 6.07 -27.84 11.64
N GLY A 81 6.41 -26.62 11.25
CA GLY A 81 7.78 -26.25 10.87
C GLY A 81 8.78 -26.41 12.01
N LYS A 82 8.37 -26.05 13.25
CA LYS A 82 9.19 -26.22 14.45
C LYS A 82 9.47 -27.70 14.76
N VAL A 83 8.51 -28.59 14.51
CA VAL A 83 8.66 -30.03 14.72
C VAL A 83 9.62 -30.64 13.70
N LEU A 84 9.50 -30.26 12.43
CA LEU A 84 10.31 -30.85 11.33
C LEU A 84 11.77 -30.37 11.33
N ALA A 85 12.05 -29.19 11.89
CA ALA A 85 13.40 -28.64 11.96
C ALA A 85 14.24 -29.23 13.12
N LYS A 86 13.63 -30.05 13.98
CA LYS A 86 14.27 -30.72 15.11
C LYS A 86 14.84 -32.07 14.70
#